data_AF-A0A2V6F5L1-F1
#
_entry.id   AF-A0A2V6F5L1-F1
#
_cell.length_a   1.000
_cell.length_b   1.000
_cell.length_c   1.000
_cell.angle_alpha   90.00
_cell.angle_beta   90.00
_cell.angle_gamma   90.00
#
_symmetry.space_group_name_H-M   'P 1'
#
loop_
_entity.id
_entity.type
_entity.pdbx_description
1 polymer ?
#
loop_
_entity_poly.entity_id
_entity_poly.type
_entity_poly.pdbx_seq_one_letter_code
_entity_poly.pdbx_strand_id
1 'polypeptide(L)'
;MADLNTSITGLESQIADTQKKLAASEGDREFLLKELKRLQTEKAELKRKFNDLAVLRDQVRKLRDELSIARRLEWIRRGLYGSEKGAEKLQKGLASAGPQTNYDLNVEIKQSGGAKVIPPGTNTLPANAAPPK
;
A
#
# COMPACT_ATOMS: atom_id res chain seq x y z
N MET A 1 40.20 81.81 -3.55
CA MET A 1 41.06 80.89 -4.32
C MET A 1 41.35 79.60 -3.56
N ALA A 2 41.79 79.65 -2.30
CA ALA A 2 42.07 78.45 -1.50
C ALA A 2 40.82 77.55 -1.28
N ASP A 3 39.66 78.13 -0.96
CA ASP A 3 38.41 77.37 -0.71
C ASP A 3 37.85 76.68 -1.96
N LEU A 4 38.12 77.22 -3.14
CA LEU A 4 37.71 76.59 -4.40
C LEU A 4 38.58 75.35 -4.67
N ASN A 5 39.89 75.46 -4.43
CA ASN A 5 40.81 74.33 -4.62
C ASN A 5 40.53 73.19 -3.61
N THR A 6 40.17 73.51 -2.36
CA THR A 6 39.78 72.47 -1.38
C THR A 6 38.44 71.82 -1.73
N SER A 7 37.50 72.58 -2.30
CA SER A 7 36.23 72.04 -2.78
C SER A 7 36.43 71.13 -3.99
N ILE A 8 37.31 71.50 -4.92
CA ILE A 8 37.66 70.69 -6.10
C ILE A 8 38.29 69.36 -5.67
N THR A 9 39.27 69.37 -4.78
CA THR A 9 39.89 68.12 -4.30
C THR A 9 38.91 67.24 -3.52
N GLY A 10 37.99 67.85 -2.75
CA GLY A 10 36.90 67.12 -2.11
C GLY A 10 35.95 66.44 -3.10
N LEU A 11 35.56 67.15 -4.16
CA LEU A 11 34.71 66.60 -5.23
C LEU A 11 35.43 65.50 -6.02
N GLU A 12 36.71 65.66 -6.33
CA GLU A 12 37.53 64.63 -7.00
C GLU A 12 37.60 63.35 -6.16
N SER A 13 37.76 63.47 -4.83
CA SER A 13 37.72 62.31 -3.93
C SER A 13 36.36 61.61 -3.95
N GLN A 14 35.26 62.36 -3.92
CA GLN A 14 33.91 61.79 -3.98
C GLN A 14 33.64 61.10 -5.32
N ILE A 15 34.15 61.66 -6.43
CA ILE A 15 34.05 61.04 -7.75
C ILE A 15 34.83 59.71 -7.78
N ALA A 16 36.05 59.67 -7.25
CA ALA A 16 36.82 58.43 -7.18
C ALA A 16 36.13 57.35 -6.33
N ASP A 17 35.58 57.74 -5.17
CA ASP A 17 34.85 56.82 -4.30
C ASP A 17 33.56 56.29 -4.93
N THR A 18 32.83 57.14 -5.64
CA THR A 18 31.59 56.73 -6.34
C THR A 18 31.89 55.83 -7.53
N GLN A 19 32.94 56.11 -8.31
CA GLN A 19 33.39 55.23 -9.40
C GLN A 19 33.79 53.84 -8.89
N LYS A 20 34.50 53.77 -7.76
CA LYS A 20 34.87 52.49 -7.14
C LYS A 20 33.66 51.68 -6.69
N LYS A 21 32.65 52.34 -6.08
CA LYS A 21 31.39 51.69 -5.68
C LYS A 21 30.58 51.21 -6.88
N LEU A 22 30.56 51.99 -7.96
CA LEU A 22 29.89 51.63 -9.20
C LEU A 22 30.52 50.38 -9.82
N ALA A 23 31.84 50.35 -9.96
CA ALA A 23 32.57 49.19 -10.50
C ALA A 23 32.35 47.92 -9.67
N ALA A 24 32.34 48.02 -8.33
CA ALA A 24 32.02 46.90 -7.46
C ALA A 24 30.57 46.39 -7.68
N SER A 25 29.61 47.32 -7.75
CA SER A 25 28.19 46.99 -7.95
C SER A 25 27.92 46.37 -9.32
N GLU A 26 28.64 46.81 -10.36
CA GLU A 26 28.56 46.23 -11.71
C GLU A 26 29.13 44.82 -11.76
N GLY A 27 30.25 44.56 -11.09
CA GLY A 27 30.83 43.22 -10.97
C GLY A 27 29.90 42.25 -10.23
N ASP A 28 29.33 42.69 -9.10
CA ASP A 28 28.35 41.91 -8.34
C ASP A 28 27.10 41.61 -9.17
N ARG A 29 26.62 42.61 -9.93
CA ARG A 29 25.48 42.43 -10.84
C ARG A 29 25.78 41.38 -11.91
N GLU A 30 26.95 41.42 -12.53
CA GLU A 30 27.33 40.44 -13.56
C GLU A 30 27.39 39.03 -12.97
N PHE A 31 27.96 38.88 -11.77
CA PHE A 31 27.99 37.61 -11.04
C PHE A 31 26.57 37.10 -10.75
N LEU A 32 25.70 37.94 -10.20
CA LEU A 32 24.31 37.58 -9.90
C LEU A 32 23.52 37.18 -11.15
N LEU A 33 23.75 37.85 -12.29
CA LEU A 33 23.11 37.49 -13.55
C LEU A 33 23.56 36.12 -14.08
N LYS A 34 24.86 35.81 -13.99
CA LYS A 34 25.38 34.48 -14.34
C LYS A 34 24.78 33.40 -13.46
N GLU A 35 24.72 33.66 -12.16
CA GLU A 35 24.19 32.72 -11.19
C GLU A 35 22.68 32.50 -11.35
N LEU A 36 21.92 33.56 -11.64
CA LEU A 36 20.51 33.48 -11.97
C LEU A 36 20.29 32.59 -13.21
N LYS A 37 21.09 32.76 -14.26
CA LYS A 37 21.01 31.94 -15.48
C LYS A 37 21.35 30.47 -15.20
N ARG A 38 22.35 30.20 -14.35
CA ARG A 38 22.69 28.85 -13.87
C ARG A 38 21.49 28.21 -13.16
N LEU A 39 20.91 28.92 -12.18
CA LEU A 39 19.75 28.45 -11.41
C LEU A 39 18.51 28.23 -12.28
N GLN A 40 18.27 29.08 -13.28
CA GLN A 40 17.18 28.87 -14.24
C GLN A 40 17.37 27.60 -15.06
N THR A 41 18.61 27.31 -15.47
CA THR A 41 18.95 26.09 -16.22
C THR A 41 18.72 24.86 -15.35
N GLU A 42 19.24 24.86 -14.12
CA GLU A 42 19.05 23.75 -13.17
C GLU A 42 17.57 23.54 -12.84
N LYS A 43 16.81 24.62 -12.67
CA LYS A 43 15.36 24.54 -12.48
C LYS A 43 14.67 23.92 -13.70
N ALA A 44 15.07 24.23 -14.92
CA ALA A 44 14.52 23.64 -16.13
C ALA A 44 14.83 22.15 -16.23
N GLU A 45 16.06 21.74 -15.90
CA GLU A 45 16.46 20.33 -15.84
C GLU A 45 15.68 19.56 -14.78
N LEU A 46 15.52 20.12 -13.58
CA LEU A 46 14.76 19.49 -12.51
C LEU A 46 13.29 19.30 -12.89
N LYS A 47 12.68 20.31 -13.56
CA LYS A 47 11.33 20.20 -14.10
C LYS A 47 11.21 19.07 -15.13
N ARG A 48 12.21 18.90 -16.02
CA ARG A 48 12.23 17.79 -16.99
C ARG A 48 12.28 16.43 -16.29
N LYS A 49 13.19 16.26 -15.32
CA LYS A 49 13.29 15.02 -14.53
C LYS A 49 11.98 14.70 -13.78
N PHE A 50 11.31 15.72 -13.25
CA PHE A 50 10.04 15.52 -12.55
C PHE A 50 8.92 15.09 -13.49
N ASN A 51 8.87 15.66 -14.71
CA ASN A 51 7.91 15.25 -15.72
C ASN A 51 8.14 13.78 -16.14
N ASP A 52 9.40 13.40 -16.37
CA ASP A 52 9.77 12.01 -16.68
C ASP A 52 9.38 11.04 -15.54
N LEU A 53 9.66 11.41 -14.29
CA LEU A 53 9.25 10.61 -13.13
C LEU A 53 7.73 10.48 -12.99
N ALA A 54 6.96 11.51 -13.35
CA ALA A 54 5.50 11.44 -13.37
C ALA A 54 5.03 10.45 -14.44
N VAL A 55 5.58 10.53 -15.66
CA VAL A 55 5.31 9.59 -16.74
C VAL A 55 5.65 8.16 -16.32
N LEU A 56 6.81 7.93 -15.71
CA LEU A 56 7.23 6.61 -15.24
C LEU A 56 6.30 6.06 -14.15
N ARG A 57 5.86 6.90 -13.20
CA ARG A 57 4.89 6.48 -12.17
C ARG A 57 3.56 6.07 -12.77
N ASP A 58 3.08 6.79 -13.79
CA ASP A 58 1.84 6.44 -14.48
C ASP A 58 1.98 5.14 -15.27
N GLN A 59 3.12 4.90 -15.91
CA GLN A 59 3.42 3.62 -16.56
C GLN A 59 3.44 2.46 -15.55
N VAL A 60 4.08 2.64 -14.39
CA VAL A 60 4.10 1.62 -13.33
C VAL A 60 2.70 1.35 -12.78
N ARG A 61 1.86 2.38 -12.60
CA ARG A 61 0.46 2.21 -12.20
C ARG A 61 -0.32 1.39 -13.22
N LYS A 62 -0.22 1.76 -14.50
CA LYS A 62 -0.86 1.03 -15.59
C LYS A 62 -0.44 -0.44 -15.63
N LEU A 63 0.85 -0.74 -15.52
CA LEU A 63 1.35 -2.12 -15.48
C LEU A 63 0.85 -2.90 -14.27
N ARG A 64 0.73 -2.27 -13.10
CA ARG A 64 0.16 -2.90 -11.90
C ARG A 64 -1.33 -3.22 -12.09
N ASP A 65 -2.08 -2.31 -12.70
CA ASP A 65 -3.50 -2.53 -12.99
C ASP A 65 -3.67 -3.69 -13.98
N GLU A 66 -2.91 -3.69 -15.07
CA GLU A 66 -2.90 -4.79 -16.05
C GLU A 66 -2.51 -6.13 -15.41
N LEU A 67 -1.49 -6.16 -14.55
CA LEU A 67 -1.10 -7.36 -13.80
C LEU A 67 -2.22 -7.84 -12.88
N SER A 68 -2.92 -6.93 -12.20
CA SER A 68 -4.04 -7.27 -11.31
C SER A 68 -5.21 -7.89 -12.09
N ILE A 69 -5.52 -7.35 -13.26
CA ILE A 69 -6.54 -7.86 -14.17
C ILE A 69 -6.13 -9.23 -14.70
N ALA A 70 -4.89 -9.38 -15.18
CA ALA A 70 -4.36 -10.65 -15.67
C ALA A 70 -4.42 -11.74 -14.59
N ARG A 71 -4.02 -11.42 -13.36
CA ARG A 71 -4.10 -12.34 -12.22
C ARG A 71 -5.54 -12.73 -11.88
N ARG A 72 -6.46 -11.76 -11.91
CA ARG A 72 -7.89 -12.04 -11.69
C ARG A 72 -8.46 -12.93 -12.78
N LEU A 73 -8.16 -12.67 -14.05
CA LEU A 73 -8.57 -13.51 -15.18
C LEU A 73 -8.00 -14.93 -15.08
N GLU A 74 -6.75 -15.06 -14.65
CA GLU A 74 -6.13 -16.36 -14.41
C GLU A 74 -6.84 -17.12 -13.29
N TRP A 75 -7.17 -16.45 -12.17
CA TRP A 75 -7.93 -17.08 -11.10
C TRP A 75 -9.33 -17.52 -11.52
N ILE A 76 -10.00 -16.74 -12.39
CA ILE A 76 -11.27 -17.14 -13.00
C ILE A 76 -11.05 -18.39 -13.87
N ARG A 77 -10.03 -18.41 -14.74
CA ARG A 77 -9.74 -19.55 -15.62
C ARG A 77 -9.41 -20.83 -14.83
N ARG A 78 -8.73 -20.70 -13.70
CA ARG A 78 -8.39 -21.81 -12.80
C ARG A 78 -9.54 -22.18 -11.84
N GLY A 79 -10.67 -21.46 -11.87
CA GLY A 79 -11.81 -21.68 -10.98
C GLY A 79 -11.57 -21.30 -9.50
N LEU A 80 -10.47 -20.59 -9.18
CA LEU A 80 -10.20 -20.07 -7.83
C LEU A 80 -10.99 -18.81 -7.51
N TYR A 81 -11.47 -18.09 -8.53
CA TYR A 81 -12.32 -16.91 -8.39
C TYR A 81 -13.73 -17.24 -8.83
N GLY A 82 -14.70 -17.20 -7.89
CA GLY A 82 -16.12 -17.43 -8.19
C GLY A 82 -16.72 -18.72 -7.63
N SER A 83 -15.97 -19.56 -6.90
CA SER A 83 -16.55 -20.69 -6.17
C SER A 83 -16.94 -20.26 -4.74
N GLU A 84 -18.04 -19.51 -4.68
CA GLU A 84 -18.74 -19.05 -3.47
C GLU A 84 -17.92 -18.14 -2.53
N LYS A 85 -18.39 -16.92 -2.30
CA LYS A 85 -17.83 -16.06 -1.25
C LYS A 85 -17.96 -16.78 0.10
N GLY A 86 -17.05 -16.54 1.05
CA GLY A 86 -17.11 -17.21 2.36
C GLY A 86 -18.49 -17.12 3.04
N ALA A 87 -19.19 -16.00 2.86
CA ALA A 87 -20.58 -15.82 3.31
C ALA A 87 -21.60 -16.68 2.54
N GLU A 88 -21.45 -16.86 1.22
CA GLU A 88 -22.28 -17.78 0.42
C GLU A 88 -22.04 -19.25 0.84
N LYS A 89 -20.79 -19.64 1.14
CA LYS A 89 -20.48 -20.97 1.70
C LYS A 89 -21.13 -21.20 3.07
N LEU A 90 -21.16 -20.18 3.92
CA LEU A 90 -21.82 -20.26 5.22
C LEU A 90 -23.35 -20.37 5.08
N GLN A 91 -23.95 -19.61 4.15
CA GLN A 91 -25.40 -19.68 3.88
C GLN A 91 -25.81 -21.02 3.26
N LYS A 92 -25.00 -21.58 2.37
CA LYS A 92 -25.25 -22.89 1.77
C LYS A 92 -25.03 -24.05 2.77
N GLY A 93 -24.40 -23.76 3.90
CA GLY A 93 -24.02 -24.71 4.93
C GLY A 93 -22.70 -25.39 4.60
N LEU A 94 -21.80 -25.50 5.58
CA LEU A 94 -20.68 -26.45 5.46
C LEU A 94 -21.28 -27.84 5.29
N ALA A 95 -20.80 -28.60 4.29
CA ALA A 95 -21.25 -29.97 4.07
C ALA A 95 -21.22 -30.71 5.42
N SER A 96 -22.40 -31.11 5.90
CA SER A 96 -22.54 -31.83 7.15
C SER A 96 -21.62 -33.05 7.08
N ALA A 97 -20.70 -33.17 8.04
CA ALA A 97 -19.96 -34.41 8.22
C ALA A 97 -20.99 -35.55 8.26
N GLY A 98 -20.78 -36.58 7.44
CA GLY A 98 -21.73 -37.68 7.28
C GLY A 98 -22.21 -38.27 8.62
N PRO A 99 -23.30 -39.05 8.59
CA PRO A 99 -24.07 -39.41 9.78
C PRO A 99 -23.15 -39.93 10.89
N GLN A 100 -23.06 -39.16 11.99
CA GLN A 100 -22.43 -39.60 13.22
C GLN A 100 -23.30 -40.73 13.79
N THR A 101 -22.91 -41.97 13.53
CA THR A 101 -23.53 -43.13 14.15
C THR A 101 -23.05 -43.22 15.59
N ASN A 102 -23.85 -42.68 16.52
CA ASN A 102 -23.70 -42.95 17.95
C ASN A 102 -24.05 -44.42 18.18
N TYR A 103 -23.05 -45.29 18.26
CA TYR A 103 -23.28 -46.69 18.62
C TYR A 103 -23.25 -46.81 20.14
N ASP A 104 -24.41 -47.04 20.75
CA ASP A 104 -24.54 -47.34 22.17
C ASP A 104 -24.23 -48.84 22.39
N LEU A 105 -22.93 -49.16 22.40
CA LEU A 105 -22.44 -50.54 22.56
C LEU A 105 -22.14 -50.84 24.02
N ASN A 106 -22.74 -51.90 24.55
CA ASN A 106 -22.33 -52.48 25.83
C ASN A 106 -21.14 -53.43 25.59
N VAL A 107 -19.95 -53.01 26.04
CA VAL A 107 -18.71 -53.77 25.89
C VAL A 107 -18.21 -54.18 27.27
N GLU A 108 -18.02 -55.49 27.46
CA GLU A 108 -17.37 -56.01 28.66
C GLU A 108 -15.88 -56.23 28.38
N ILE A 109 -15.02 -55.68 29.24
CA ILE A 109 -13.56 -55.82 29.16
C ILE A 109 -13.12 -56.71 30.31
N LYS A 110 -12.48 -57.83 29.99
CA LYS A 110 -11.93 -58.75 30.99
C LYS A 110 -10.57 -58.24 31.48
N GLN A 111 -10.24 -58.49 32.74
CA GLN A 111 -8.96 -58.08 33.33
C GLN A 111 -7.74 -58.71 32.64
N SER A 112 -7.92 -59.81 31.89
CA SER A 112 -6.91 -60.41 31.02
C SER A 112 -6.71 -59.69 29.68
N GLY A 113 -7.43 -58.60 29.42
CA GLY A 113 -7.27 -57.72 28.25
C GLY A 113 -8.15 -58.04 27.04
N GLY A 114 -8.99 -59.07 27.10
CA GLY A 114 -9.94 -59.38 26.02
C GLY A 114 -11.25 -58.60 26.14
N ALA A 115 -11.77 -58.09 25.02
CA ALA A 115 -13.06 -57.39 24.95
C ALA A 115 -14.13 -58.22 24.22
N LYS A 116 -15.36 -58.21 24.72
CA LYS A 116 -16.52 -58.84 24.07
C LYS A 116 -17.69 -57.85 24.00
N VAL A 117 -18.24 -57.67 22.79
CA VAL A 117 -19.45 -56.87 22.57
C VAL A 117 -20.67 -57.76 22.82
N ILE A 118 -21.55 -57.33 23.72
CA ILE A 118 -22.79 -58.04 24.02
C ILE A 118 -23.87 -57.50 23.08
N PRO A 119 -24.55 -58.34 22.27
CA PRO A 119 -25.67 -57.87 21.48
C PRO A 119 -26.77 -57.33 22.41
N PRO A 120 -27.47 -56.24 22.05
CA PRO A 120 -28.45 -55.63 22.92
C PRO A 120 -29.54 -56.64 23.27
N GLY A 121 -29.59 -57.05 24.55
CA GLY A 121 -30.74 -57.78 25.08
C GLY A 121 -31.96 -56.89 24.93
N THR A 122 -33.07 -57.46 24.46
CA THR A 122 -34.37 -56.80 24.31
C THR A 122 -34.80 -56.15 25.63
N ASN A 123 -34.38 -54.90 25.84
CA ASN A 123 -34.93 -54.06 26.88
C ASN A 123 -36.22 -53.49 26.29
N THR A 124 -37.34 -54.14 26.60
CA THR A 124 -38.66 -53.65 26.22
C THR A 124 -38.91 -52.35 26.98
N LEU A 125 -39.15 -51.27 26.25
CA LEU A 125 -39.66 -50.03 26.83
C LEU A 125 -41.05 -50.30 27.42
N PRO A 126 -41.39 -49.77 28.62
CA PRO A 126 -42.75 -49.87 29.12
C PRO A 126 -43.70 -49.14 28.16
N ALA A 127 -44.82 -49.79 27.84
CA ALA A 127 -45.80 -49.32 26.87
C ALA A 127 -46.33 -47.93 27.26
N ASN A 128 -46.04 -46.92 26.44
CA ASN A 128 -46.68 -45.62 26.56
C ASN A 128 -48.09 -45.74 25.96
N ALA A 129 -49.11 -45.76 26.82
CA ALA A 129 -50.51 -45.72 26.41
C ALA A 129 -50.82 -44.39 25.72
N ALA A 130 -51.36 -44.45 24.50
CA ALA A 130 -51.86 -43.29 23.78
C ALA A 130 -53.25 -42.87 24.32
N PRO A 131 -53.56 -41.58 24.47
CA PRO A 131 -54.95 -41.14 24.52
C PRO A 131 -55.46 -40.79 23.10
N PRO A 132 -56.67 -41.21 22.72
CA PRO A 132 -57.26 -40.91 21.41
C PRO A 132 -57.96 -39.53 21.40
N LYS A 133 -58.05 -38.97 20.19
CA LYS A 133 -58.85 -37.80 19.69
C LYS A 133 -59.52 -36.87 20.69
#